data_AF-A0A6N8HVB1-F1
#
_entry.id   AF-A0A6N8HVB1-F1
#
_cell.length_a   1.000
_cell.length_b   1.000
_cell.length_c   1.000
_cell.angle_alpha   90.00
_cell.angle_beta   90.00
_cell.angle_gamma   90.00
#
_symmetry.space_group_name_H-M   'P 1'
#
loop_
_entity.id
_entity.type
_entity.pdbx_description
1 polymer ?
#
loop_
_entity_poly.entity_id
_entity_poly.type
_entity_poly.pdbx_seq_one_letter_code
_entity_poly.pdbx_strand_id
1 'polypeptide(L)' 'MTFFTDSPFERMMVQKPQYRREERPPAPPKGRSDHPPDCYRNLIITQKVVKPER' A
#
# COMPACT_ATOMS: atom_id res chain seq x y z
N MET A 1 48.00 8.58 -7.09
CA MET A 1 47.71 8.46 -5.64
C MET A 1 46.55 9.38 -5.33
N THR A 2 45.33 8.87 -5.18
CA THR A 2 44.22 9.71 -4.72
C THR A 2 44.28 9.71 -3.19
N PHE A 3 45.09 10.61 -2.64
CA PHE A 3 45.04 10.90 -1.21
C PHE A 3 43.72 11.62 -0.95
N PHE A 4 42.68 10.84 -0.68
CA PHE A 4 41.50 11.35 -0.02
C PHE A 4 41.96 11.67 1.39
N THR A 5 42.07 12.95 1.71
CA THR A 5 42.42 13.38 3.05
C THR A 5 41.36 12.83 4.01
N ASP A 6 41.70 12.63 5.29
CA ASP A 6 40.72 12.29 6.33
C ASP A 6 39.71 13.43 6.60
N SER A 7 39.59 14.39 5.68
CA SER A 7 38.59 15.45 5.71
C SER A 7 37.18 14.86 5.67
N PRO A 8 36.29 15.29 6.58
CA PRO A 8 34.90 14.81 6.62
C PRO A 8 34.14 15.14 5.33
N PHE A 9 34.49 16.24 4.65
CA PHE A 9 33.84 16.65 3.41
C PHE A 9 34.20 15.74 2.22
N GLU A 10 35.47 15.33 2.11
CA GLU A 10 35.90 14.41 1.05
C GLU A 10 35.25 13.03 1.20
N ARG A 11 35.10 12.54 2.44
CA ARG A 11 34.40 11.28 2.72
C ARG A 11 32.94 11.30 2.25
N MET A 12 32.26 12.44 2.40
CA MET A 12 30.89 12.62 1.91
C MET A 12 30.80 12.66 0.38
N MET A 13 31.82 13.19 -0.31
CA MET A 13 31.86 13.19 -1.79
C MET A 13 32.10 11.79 -2.39
N VAL A 14 32.82 10.92 -1.68
CA VAL A 14 33.07 9.52 -2.10
C VAL A 14 31.93 8.59 -1.69
N GLN A 15 31.21 8.92 -0.62
CA GLN A 15 30.08 8.12 -0.15
C GLN A 15 28.87 8.34 -1.05
N LYS A 16 28.54 7.34 -1.89
CA LYS A 16 27.28 7.33 -2.60
C LYS A 16 26.13 7.30 -1.58
N PRO A 17 25.14 8.21 -1.67
CA PRO A 17 24.00 8.17 -0.79
C PRO A 17 23.31 6.82 -0.96
N GLN A 18 23.04 6.14 0.16
CA GLN A 18 22.20 4.96 0.14
C GLN A 18 20.80 5.43 -0.23
N TYR A 19 20.45 5.29 -1.50
CA TYR A 19 19.10 5.47 -1.97
C TYR A 19 18.26 4.43 -1.23
N ARG A 20 17.59 4.84 -0.14
CA ARG A 20 16.52 4.04 0.42
C ARG A 20 15.53 3.90 -0.72
N ARG A 21 15.38 2.67 -1.24
CA ARG A 21 14.19 2.31 -2.00
C ARG A 21 13.02 2.80 -1.16
N GLU A 22 12.07 3.50 -1.78
CA GLU A 22 10.84 3.93 -1.13
C GLU A 22 10.41 2.86 -0.14
N GLU A 23 10.24 3.26 1.12
CA GLU A 23 9.87 2.34 2.18
C GLU A 23 8.60 1.64 1.73
N ARG A 24 8.76 0.40 1.28
CA ARG A 24 7.67 -0.36 0.70
C ARG A 24 6.64 -0.45 1.83
N PRO A 25 5.41 0.03 1.64
CA PRO A 25 4.45 0.05 2.72
C PRO A 25 4.35 -1.38 3.29
N PRO A 26 4.31 -1.52 4.63
CA PRO A 26 4.25 -2.83 5.24
C PRO A 26 3.07 -3.59 4.64
N ALA A 27 3.28 -4.88 4.35
CA ALA A 27 2.25 -5.71 3.74
C ALA A 27 0.97 -5.64 4.58
N PRO A 28 -0.22 -5.53 3.94
CA PRO A 28 -1.46 -5.51 4.68
C PRO A 28 -1.54 -6.75 5.59
N PRO A 29 -2.02 -6.59 6.84
CA PRO A 29 -2.12 -7.71 7.76
C PRO A 29 -2.93 -8.81 7.09
N LYS A 30 -2.44 -10.06 7.17
CA LYS A 30 -3.18 -11.23 6.67
C LYS A 30 -4.53 -11.27 7.38
N GLY A 31 -5.57 -10.82 6.69
CA GLY A 31 -6.93 -10.82 7.17
C GLY A 31 -7.30 -12.24 7.54
N ARG A 32 -7.55 -12.48 8.84
CA ARG A 32 -8.29 -13.66 9.25
C ARG A 32 -9.65 -13.53 8.59
N SER A 33 -10.04 -14.55 7.85
CA SER A 33 -11.39 -14.68 7.31
C SER A 33 -12.33 -14.92 8.49
N ASP A 34 -12.63 -13.86 9.23
CA ASP A 34 -13.76 -13.87 10.14
C ASP A 34 -14.98 -13.75 9.24
N HIS A 35 -15.70 -14.86 9.15
CA HIS A 35 -16.84 -15.12 8.28
C HIS A 35 -17.65 -13.85 7.96
N PRO A 36 -18.07 -13.65 6.69
CA PRO A 36 -19.03 -12.59 6.41
C PRO A 36 -20.24 -12.86 7.33
N PRO A 37 -20.68 -11.87 8.14
CA PRO A 37 -21.95 -12.03 8.82
C PRO A 37 -22.98 -12.29 7.73
N ASP A 38 -23.99 -13.08 8.06
CA ASP A 38 -25.19 -13.41 7.29
C ASP A 38 -25.92 -12.16 6.72
N CYS A 39 -25.23 -11.29 5.99
CA CYS A 39 -25.69 -9.98 5.57
C CYS A 39 -26.69 -10.10 4.43
N TYR A 40 -26.79 -11.28 3.81
CA TYR A 40 -27.75 -11.64 2.77
C TYR A 40 -28.93 -12.47 3.26
N ARG A 41 -28.92 -12.94 4.52
CA ARG A 41 -29.94 -13.88 5.03
C ARG A 41 -31.34 -13.27 5.12
N ASN A 42 -31.43 -11.95 5.08
CA ASN A 42 -32.69 -11.18 5.09
C ASN A 42 -32.94 -10.35 3.81
N LEU A 43 -32.09 -10.46 2.78
CA LEU A 43 -32.32 -9.74 1.52
C LEU A 43 -33.35 -10.49 0.68
N ILE A 44 -34.62 -10.12 0.83
CA ILE A 44 -35.67 -10.53 -0.11
C ILE A 44 -35.53 -9.66 -1.36
N ILE A 45 -34.97 -10.22 -2.44
CA ILE A 45 -34.88 -9.54 -3.74
C ILE A 45 -36.28 -9.54 -4.37
N THR A 46 -36.98 -8.41 -4.34
CA THR A 46 -38.23 -8.22 -5.08
C THR A 46 -37.95 -7.61 -6.45
N GLN A 47 -38.66 -8.04 -7.49
CA GLN A 47 -38.56 -7.44 -8.82
C GLN A 47 -39.01 -5.98 -8.79
N LYS A 48 -38.19 -5.07 -9.36
CA LYS A 48 -38.61 -3.68 -9.55
C LYS A 48 -39.70 -3.61 -10.61
N VAL A 49 -40.89 -3.13 -10.23
CA VAL A 49 -41.95 -2.79 -11.19
C VAL A 49 -41.58 -1.49 -11.88
N VAL A 50 -41.20 -1.57 -13.15
CA VAL A 50 -41.03 -0.40 -14.02
C VAL A 50 -42.42 0.04 -14.47
N LYS A 51 -42.84 1.25 -14.08
CA LYS A 51 -44.09 1.83 -14.59
C LYS A 51 -43.87 2.28 -16.04
N PRO A 52 -44.77 1.96 -17.00
CA PRO A 52 -44.67 2.50 -18.34
C PRO A 52 -44.97 4.00 -18.31
N GLU A 53 -44.02 4.79 -18.82
CA GLU A 53 -44.19 6.22 -19.10
C GLU A 53 -45.15 6.34 -20.29
N ARG A 54 -46.15 7.22 -20.16
CA ARG A 54 -47.32 7.29 -21.04
C ARG A 54 -47.20 8.43 -22.03
#